data_AF-A0A812LRQ1-F1
#
_entry.id   AF-A0A812LRQ1-F1
#
_cell.length_a   1.000
_cell.length_b   1.000
_cell.length_c   1.000
_cell.angle_alpha   90.00
_cell.angle_beta   90.00
_cell.angle_gamma   90.00
#
_symmetry.space_group_name_H-M   'P 1'
#
loop_
_entity.id
_entity.type
_entity.pdbx_description
1 polymer ?
#
loop_
_entity_poly.entity_id
_entity_poly.type
_entity_poly.pdbx_seq_one_letter_code
_entity_poly.pdbx_strand_id
1 'polypeptide(L)'
;MHLLRCRVYWTGEERFWNWFDVFLAISGVTDVTLQIVTEDTSDIFGASLLRFCRLIRLARIVKVFRLKFMKDLRLMVKGWIAGIRTLALAFTLLFVVLYVISGFATMTIGSSQLTSEVGLQVYFDTIPAAMFTAFRCFTGECVNDTGHSITSILGAEFGVIFILPFVASYMLVTMGIFNVILAVYVDITMKAAKENEAVTAEQYARESIRIARMTRELLK
;
A
#
# COMPACT_ATOMS: atom_id res chain seq x y z
N MET A 1 13.26 42.28 5.42
CA MET A 1 12.32 41.47 6.25
C MET A 1 11.61 40.35 5.49
N HIS A 2 11.34 40.45 4.18
CA HIS A 2 10.61 39.41 3.42
C HIS A 2 11.38 38.07 3.23
N LEU A 3 12.71 38.08 3.15
CA LEU A 3 13.52 36.87 2.94
C LEU A 3 13.55 35.92 4.15
N LEU A 4 13.48 36.45 5.38
CA LEU A 4 13.39 35.64 6.60
C LEU A 4 12.07 34.86 6.66
N ARG A 5 10.98 35.43 6.11
CA ARG A 5 9.66 34.78 6.04
C ARG A 5 9.64 33.62 5.03
N CYS A 6 10.37 33.74 3.91
CA CYS A 6 10.56 32.63 2.97
C CYS A 6 11.37 31.49 3.60
N ARG A 7 12.47 31.80 4.31
CA ARG A 7 13.26 30.75 4.97
C ARG A 7 12.44 30.01 6.04
N VAL A 8 11.59 30.71 6.80
CA VAL A 8 10.67 30.07 7.75
C VAL A 8 9.58 29.25 7.04
N TYR A 9 9.05 29.72 5.92
CA TYR A 9 8.04 28.99 5.12
C TYR A 9 8.58 27.65 4.58
N TRP A 10 9.84 27.62 4.16
CA TRP A 10 10.49 26.42 3.62
C TRP A 10 11.18 25.55 4.67
N THR A 11 11.27 25.97 5.94
CA THR A 11 11.99 25.20 6.99
C THR A 11 11.17 24.98 8.28
N GLY A 12 9.91 25.43 8.33
CA GLY A 12 9.01 25.21 9.47
C GLY A 12 8.31 23.85 9.47
N GLU A 13 7.52 23.56 10.52
CA GLU A 13 6.78 22.31 10.70
C GLU A 13 5.81 21.97 9.54
N GLU A 14 5.33 22.97 8.80
CA GLU A 14 4.42 22.76 7.65
C GLU A 14 5.14 22.67 6.29
N ARG A 15 6.46 22.47 6.26
CA ARG A 15 7.26 22.44 5.02
C ARG A 15 6.71 21.48 3.96
N PHE A 16 6.28 20.27 4.35
CA PHE A 16 5.71 19.29 3.41
C PHE A 16 4.39 19.77 2.79
N TRP A 17 3.53 20.42 3.58
CA TRP A 17 2.27 20.99 3.11
C TRP A 17 2.51 22.17 2.16
N ASN A 18 3.50 22.99 2.46
CA ASN A 18 3.90 24.11 1.60
C ASN A 18 4.47 23.62 0.26
N TRP A 19 5.31 22.59 0.26
CA TRP A 19 5.81 21.96 -0.97
C TRP A 19 4.68 21.35 -1.80
N PHE A 20 3.72 20.69 -1.14
CA PHE A 20 2.55 20.12 -1.79
C PHE A 20 1.65 21.20 -2.40
N ASP A 21 1.43 22.31 -1.69
CA ASP A 21 0.68 23.45 -2.20
C ASP A 21 1.34 24.07 -3.44
N VAL A 22 2.67 24.21 -3.45
CA VAL A 22 3.44 24.69 -4.60
C VAL A 22 3.36 23.72 -5.78
N PHE A 23 3.48 22.41 -5.53
CA PHE A 23 3.32 21.38 -6.55
C PHE A 23 1.93 21.43 -7.20
N LEU A 24 0.87 21.59 -6.40
CA LEU A 24 -0.51 21.73 -6.90
C LEU A 24 -0.74 23.02 -7.67
N ALA A 25 -0.03 24.11 -7.31
CA ALA A 25 -0.08 25.36 -8.04
C ALA A 25 0.59 25.19 -9.41
N ILE A 26 1.78 24.58 -9.46
CA ILE A 26 2.51 24.29 -10.70
C ILE A 26 1.68 23.40 -11.60
N SER A 27 1.15 22.28 -11.10
CA SER A 27 0.34 21.35 -11.90
C SER A 27 -0.95 21.98 -12.43
N GLY A 28 -1.55 22.91 -11.67
CA GLY A 28 -2.67 23.71 -12.14
C GLY A 28 -2.31 24.65 -13.29
N VAL A 29 -1.13 25.27 -13.23
CA VAL A 29 -0.62 26.10 -14.34
C VAL A 29 -0.32 25.24 -15.55
N THR A 30 0.35 24.09 -15.37
CA THR A 30 0.68 23.18 -16.47
C THR A 30 -0.58 22.69 -17.19
N ASP A 31 -1.63 22.33 -16.44
CA ASP A 31 -2.92 21.89 -16.98
C ASP A 31 -3.60 22.97 -17.84
N VAL A 32 -3.58 24.23 -17.41
CA VAL A 32 -4.14 25.36 -18.21
C VAL A 32 -3.32 25.58 -19.47
N THR A 33 -1.98 25.61 -19.38
CA THR A 33 -1.12 25.72 -20.58
C THR A 33 -1.30 24.56 -21.54
N LEU A 34 -1.47 23.32 -21.04
CA LEU A 34 -1.69 22.15 -21.89
C LEU A 34 -3.04 22.26 -22.60
N GLN A 35 -4.11 22.69 -21.92
CA GLN A 35 -5.43 22.87 -22.53
C GLN A 35 -5.40 23.88 -23.69
N ILE A 36 -4.67 24.98 -23.53
CA ILE A 36 -4.52 26.01 -24.59
C ILE A 36 -3.72 25.48 -25.78
N VAL A 37 -2.63 24.73 -25.54
CA VAL A 37 -1.77 24.22 -26.61
C VAL A 37 -2.40 23.03 -27.36
N THR A 38 -3.18 22.19 -26.67
CA THR A 38 -3.77 20.97 -27.27
C THR A 38 -5.07 21.26 -28.04
N GLU A 39 -5.68 22.44 -27.89
CA GLU A 39 -6.80 22.86 -28.76
C GLU A 39 -6.37 22.98 -30.24
N ASP A 40 -5.08 23.22 -30.50
CA ASP A 40 -4.53 23.38 -31.85
C ASP A 40 -3.96 22.09 -32.47
N THR A 41 -3.72 21.04 -31.68
CA THR A 41 -3.13 19.78 -32.17
C THR A 41 -3.88 18.56 -31.61
N SER A 42 -4.66 17.91 -32.47
CA SER A 42 -5.44 16.70 -32.16
C SER A 42 -4.57 15.45 -32.06
N ASP A 43 -3.74 15.35 -31.01
CA ASP A 43 -2.87 14.20 -30.79
C ASP A 43 -3.38 13.29 -29.66
N ILE A 44 -3.44 11.97 -29.91
CA ILE A 44 -4.04 10.95 -29.02
C ILE A 44 -3.35 10.92 -27.65
N PHE A 45 -2.04 11.22 -27.61
CA PHE A 45 -1.27 11.31 -26.38
C PHE A 45 -1.72 12.48 -25.48
N GLY A 46 -2.13 13.60 -26.10
CA GLY A 46 -2.68 14.76 -25.41
C GLY A 46 -3.97 14.41 -24.63
N ALA A 47 -4.83 13.57 -25.19
CA ALA A 47 -6.08 13.16 -24.52
C ALA A 47 -5.84 12.35 -23.24
N SER A 48 -4.86 11.43 -23.23
CA SER A 48 -4.49 10.64 -22.04
C SER A 48 -3.82 11.50 -20.96
N LEU A 49 -2.95 12.43 -21.36
CA LEU A 49 -2.32 13.38 -20.43
C LEU A 49 -3.35 14.35 -19.82
N LEU A 50 -4.30 14.86 -20.61
CA LEU A 50 -5.38 15.71 -20.12
C LEU A 50 -6.27 14.99 -19.09
N ARG A 51 -6.52 13.68 -19.27
CA ARG A 51 -7.23 12.86 -18.26
C ARG A 51 -6.43 12.77 -16.96
N PHE A 52 -5.12 12.56 -17.05
CA PHE A 52 -4.24 12.51 -15.88
C PHE A 52 -4.16 13.87 -15.15
N CYS A 53 -4.01 14.97 -15.89
CA CYS A 53 -4.01 16.33 -15.35
C CYS A 53 -5.32 16.67 -14.63
N ARG A 54 -6.47 16.23 -15.17
CA ARG A 54 -7.78 16.39 -14.51
C ARG A 54 -7.83 15.63 -13.16
N LEU A 55 -7.24 14.44 -13.06
CA LEU A 55 -7.17 13.69 -11.80
C LEU A 55 -6.29 14.40 -10.75
N ILE A 56 -5.25 15.13 -11.16
CA ILE A 56 -4.42 15.93 -10.23
C ILE A 56 -5.26 17.02 -9.54
N ARG A 57 -6.34 17.52 -10.15
CA ARG A 57 -7.27 18.43 -9.47
C ARG A 57 -7.95 17.78 -8.27
N LEU A 58 -8.21 16.46 -8.31
CA LEU A 58 -8.74 15.70 -7.16
C LEU A 58 -7.72 15.57 -6.03
N ALA A 59 -6.41 15.65 -6.31
CA ALA A 59 -5.40 15.69 -5.26
C ALA A 59 -5.53 16.93 -4.36
N ARG A 60 -6.26 17.98 -4.78
CA ARG A 60 -6.63 19.11 -3.91
C ARG A 60 -7.52 18.70 -2.73
N ILE A 61 -8.22 17.55 -2.83
CA ILE A 61 -8.96 16.95 -1.71
C ILE A 61 -8.02 16.59 -0.55
N VAL A 62 -6.74 16.33 -0.81
CA VAL A 62 -5.74 16.10 0.25
C VAL A 62 -5.59 17.33 1.14
N LYS A 63 -5.94 18.55 0.68
CA LYS A 63 -5.98 19.75 1.54
C LYS A 63 -7.05 19.67 2.63
N VAL A 64 -8.07 18.83 2.48
CA VAL A 64 -9.08 18.57 3.53
C VAL A 64 -8.42 17.98 4.77
N PHE A 65 -7.34 17.19 4.62
CA PHE A 65 -6.56 16.69 5.76
C PHE A 65 -5.90 17.82 6.57
N ARG A 66 -5.82 19.06 6.05
CA ARG A 66 -5.33 20.25 6.76
C ARG A 66 -6.35 20.79 7.77
N LEU A 67 -7.64 20.44 7.65
CA LEU A 67 -8.66 20.87 8.60
C LEU A 67 -8.37 20.30 9.99
N LYS A 68 -8.57 21.12 11.03
CA LYS A 68 -8.33 20.72 12.43
C LYS A 68 -9.17 19.52 12.87
N PHE A 69 -10.28 19.23 12.19
CA PHE A 69 -11.13 18.06 12.42
C PHE A 69 -10.47 16.73 11.96
N MET A 70 -9.48 16.78 11.08
CA MET A 70 -8.81 15.59 10.52
C MET A 70 -7.51 15.22 11.26
N LYS A 71 -7.32 15.75 12.49
CA LYS A 71 -6.13 15.45 13.31
C LYS A 71 -6.03 13.95 13.63
N ASP A 72 -7.15 13.34 14.00
CA ASP A 72 -7.20 11.91 14.35
C ASP A 72 -6.90 11.03 13.13
N LEU A 73 -7.48 11.37 11.98
CA LEU A 73 -7.19 10.70 10.72
C LEU A 73 -5.72 10.84 10.33
N ARG A 74 -5.11 12.03 10.53
CA ARG A 74 -3.69 12.25 10.26
C ARG A 74 -2.79 11.42 11.19
N LEU A 75 -3.16 11.29 12.46
CA LEU A 75 -2.43 10.44 13.42
C LEU A 75 -2.53 8.97 13.03
N MET A 76 -3.71 8.50 12.62
CA MET A 76 -3.89 7.14 12.09
C MET A 76 -3.03 6.88 10.84
N VAL A 77 -3.05 7.80 9.87
CA VAL A 77 -2.23 7.70 8.66
C VAL A 77 -0.73 7.71 8.99
N LYS A 78 -0.29 8.54 9.95
CA LYS A 78 1.11 8.57 10.40
C LYS A 78 1.51 7.24 11.04
N GLY A 79 0.64 6.64 11.85
CA GLY A 79 0.86 5.31 12.43
C GLY A 79 0.95 4.22 11.37
N TRP A 80 0.09 4.28 10.35
CA TRP A 80 0.14 3.37 9.21
C TRP A 80 1.45 3.50 8.41
N ILE A 81 1.88 4.73 8.12
CA ILE A 81 3.16 4.99 7.43
C ILE A 81 4.35 4.49 8.26
N ALA A 82 4.32 4.66 9.59
CA ALA A 82 5.37 4.12 10.46
C ALA A 82 5.46 2.59 10.37
N GLY A 83 4.32 1.91 10.19
CA GLY A 83 4.23 0.46 10.01
C GLY A 83 4.58 -0.06 8.62
N ILE A 84 4.63 0.82 7.61
CA ILE A 84 4.81 0.40 6.21
C ILE A 84 6.12 -0.34 5.99
N ARG A 85 7.20 0.04 6.71
CA ARG A 85 8.51 -0.62 6.61
C ARG A 85 8.43 -2.06 7.08
N THR A 86 7.82 -2.30 8.23
CA THR A 86 7.71 -3.65 8.79
C THR A 86 6.74 -4.51 8.00
N LEU A 87 5.62 -3.94 7.52
CA LEU A 87 4.73 -4.60 6.57
C LEU A 87 5.46 -4.98 5.28
N ALA A 88 6.25 -4.07 4.71
CA ALA A 88 7.03 -4.35 3.50
C ALA A 88 8.01 -5.52 3.70
N LEU A 89 8.65 -5.63 4.87
CA LEU A 89 9.50 -6.79 5.20
C LEU A 89 8.69 -8.09 5.27
N ALA A 90 7.49 -8.06 5.86
CA ALA A 90 6.62 -9.21 5.95
C ALA A 90 6.09 -9.66 4.57
N PHE A 91 5.73 -8.71 3.71
CA PHE A 91 5.41 -8.99 2.30
C PHE A 91 6.61 -9.49 1.50
N THR A 92 7.82 -9.02 1.80
CA THR A 92 9.05 -9.52 1.18
C THR A 92 9.26 -11.00 1.52
N LEU A 93 9.02 -11.39 2.78
CA LEU A 93 9.07 -12.80 3.19
C LEU A 93 8.06 -13.65 2.42
N LEU A 94 6.81 -13.18 2.32
CA LEU A 94 5.77 -13.85 1.52
C LEU A 94 6.21 -13.99 0.05
N PHE A 95 6.76 -12.92 -0.54
CA PHE A 95 7.23 -12.93 -1.92
C PHE A 95 8.33 -13.98 -2.16
N VAL A 96 9.29 -14.10 -1.24
CA VAL A 96 10.35 -15.11 -1.33
C VAL A 96 9.78 -16.52 -1.24
N VAL A 97 8.82 -16.78 -0.34
CA VAL A 97 8.19 -18.09 -0.23
C VAL A 97 7.38 -18.44 -1.47
N LEU A 98 6.61 -17.49 -2.00
CA LEU A 98 5.89 -17.66 -3.27
C LEU A 98 6.86 -17.91 -4.43
N TYR A 99 7.97 -17.20 -4.49
CA TYR A 99 8.99 -17.40 -5.52
C TYR A 99 9.52 -18.84 -5.51
N VAL A 100 9.82 -19.39 -4.33
CA VAL A 100 10.29 -20.77 -4.21
C VAL A 100 9.20 -21.76 -4.63
N ILE A 101 7.98 -21.65 -4.10
CA ILE A 101 6.85 -22.54 -4.44
C ILE A 101 6.55 -22.51 -5.94
N SER A 102 6.44 -21.31 -6.51
CA SER A 102 6.13 -21.11 -7.93
C SER A 102 7.29 -21.51 -8.84
N GLY A 103 8.53 -21.37 -8.40
CA GLY A 103 9.70 -21.92 -9.11
C GLY A 103 9.62 -23.44 -9.22
N PHE A 104 9.33 -24.13 -8.11
CA PHE A 104 9.09 -25.58 -8.13
C PHE A 104 7.89 -25.96 -9.01
N ALA A 105 6.78 -25.22 -8.95
CA ALA A 105 5.61 -25.45 -9.79
C ALA A 105 5.93 -25.27 -11.28
N THR A 106 6.67 -24.22 -11.65
CA THR A 106 7.10 -23.97 -13.04
C THR A 106 7.97 -25.11 -13.57
N MET A 107 8.93 -25.58 -12.76
CA MET A 107 9.85 -26.67 -13.14
C MET A 107 9.19 -28.05 -13.23
N THR A 108 8.12 -28.30 -12.49
CA THR A 108 7.47 -29.62 -12.42
C THR A 108 6.20 -29.70 -13.27
N ILE A 109 5.35 -28.68 -13.16
CA ILE A 109 4.04 -28.60 -13.81
C ILE A 109 4.16 -27.87 -15.14
N GLY A 110 4.87 -26.73 -15.17
CA GLY A 110 5.00 -25.89 -16.36
C GLY A 110 5.64 -26.59 -17.57
N SER A 111 6.59 -27.50 -17.34
CA SER A 111 7.25 -28.27 -18.40
C SER A 111 6.55 -29.59 -18.77
N SER A 112 5.39 -29.89 -18.16
CA SER A 112 4.69 -31.15 -18.39
C SER A 112 3.76 -31.08 -19.61
N GLN A 113 3.70 -32.17 -20.39
CA GLN A 113 2.76 -32.29 -21.52
C GLN A 113 1.30 -32.26 -21.05
N LEU A 114 1.00 -32.90 -19.91
CA LEU A 114 -0.33 -32.92 -19.27
C LEU A 114 -0.89 -31.51 -19.04
N THR A 115 -0.05 -30.55 -18.63
CA THR A 115 -0.49 -29.17 -18.39
C THR A 115 -0.82 -28.42 -19.68
N SER A 116 -0.16 -28.79 -20.78
CA SER A 116 -0.42 -28.24 -22.11
C SER A 116 -1.74 -28.76 -22.68
N GLU A 117 -2.04 -30.05 -22.47
CA GLU A 117 -3.28 -30.69 -22.92
C GLU A 117 -4.53 -30.08 -22.27
N VAL A 118 -4.44 -29.71 -20.99
CA VAL A 118 -5.58 -29.11 -20.27
C VAL A 118 -5.58 -27.57 -20.33
N GLY A 119 -4.72 -26.97 -21.15
CA GLY A 119 -4.72 -25.52 -21.38
C GLY A 119 -4.28 -24.68 -20.17
N LEU A 120 -3.55 -25.27 -19.22
CA LEU A 120 -3.08 -24.59 -18.00
C LEU A 120 -1.66 -24.06 -18.11
N GLN A 121 -0.98 -24.29 -19.24
CA GLN A 121 0.41 -23.92 -19.45
C GLN A 121 0.65 -22.42 -19.21
N VAL A 122 -0.26 -21.54 -19.65
CA VAL A 122 -0.17 -20.08 -19.48
C VAL A 122 -0.01 -19.66 -18.00
N TYR A 123 -0.56 -20.44 -17.07
CA TYR A 123 -0.51 -20.14 -15.64
C TYR A 123 0.81 -20.55 -14.98
N PHE A 124 1.57 -21.47 -15.59
CA PHE A 124 2.78 -22.06 -15.02
C PHE A 124 4.02 -22.00 -15.94
N ASP A 125 3.93 -21.32 -17.09
CA ASP A 125 5.02 -21.24 -18.09
C ASP A 125 6.21 -20.40 -17.59
N THR A 126 5.94 -19.32 -16.86
CA THR A 126 6.96 -18.44 -16.30
C THR A 126 6.80 -18.29 -14.79
N ILE A 127 7.92 -18.05 -14.08
CA ILE A 127 7.91 -17.86 -12.64
C ILE A 127 6.93 -16.74 -12.21
N PRO A 128 6.89 -15.54 -12.85
CA PRO A 128 5.94 -14.50 -12.48
C PRO A 128 4.48 -14.91 -12.68
N ALA A 129 4.17 -15.64 -13.75
CA ALA A 129 2.81 -16.17 -13.98
C ALA A 129 2.44 -17.22 -12.91
N ALA A 130 3.36 -18.13 -12.59
CA ALA A 130 3.17 -19.13 -11.53
C ALA A 130 3.05 -18.48 -10.15
N MET A 131 3.76 -17.38 -9.89
CA MET A 131 3.64 -16.59 -8.65
C MET A 131 2.28 -15.92 -8.55
N PHE A 132 1.79 -15.32 -9.64
CA PHE A 132 0.46 -14.75 -9.68
C PHE A 132 -0.63 -15.80 -9.46
N THR A 133 -0.51 -16.96 -10.11
CA THR A 133 -1.42 -18.10 -9.94
C THR A 133 -1.39 -18.63 -8.50
N ALA A 134 -0.20 -18.83 -7.92
CA ALA A 134 -0.07 -19.27 -6.52
C ALA A 134 -0.66 -18.27 -5.53
N PHE A 135 -0.40 -16.97 -5.71
CA PHE A 135 -1.01 -15.92 -4.89
C PHE A 135 -2.54 -15.97 -4.96
N ARG A 136 -3.12 -16.01 -6.16
CA ARG A 136 -4.57 -16.13 -6.37
C ARG A 136 -5.15 -17.36 -5.69
N CYS A 137 -4.51 -18.52 -5.84
CA CYS A 137 -4.95 -19.76 -5.21
C CYS A 137 -4.90 -19.72 -3.68
N PHE A 138 -3.86 -19.12 -3.08
CA PHE A 138 -3.74 -19.01 -1.63
C PHE A 138 -4.66 -17.94 -1.01
N THR A 139 -5.07 -16.93 -1.78
CA THR A 139 -6.10 -15.96 -1.37
C THR A 139 -7.53 -16.46 -1.56
N GLY A 140 -7.72 -17.66 -2.12
CA GLY A 140 -9.02 -18.31 -2.30
C GLY A 140 -9.60 -18.25 -3.72
N GLU A 141 -8.93 -17.59 -4.66
CA GLU A 141 -9.34 -17.47 -6.06
C GLU A 141 -8.51 -18.40 -6.97
N CYS A 142 -8.78 -19.70 -6.96
CA CYS A 142 -8.01 -20.67 -7.74
C CYS A 142 -8.75 -21.14 -9.00
N VAL A 143 -9.08 -20.21 -9.90
CA VAL A 143 -9.99 -20.46 -11.04
C VAL A 143 -9.38 -19.97 -12.36
N ASN A 144 -9.59 -20.73 -13.43
CA ASN A 144 -9.18 -20.38 -14.79
C ASN A 144 -10.20 -19.42 -15.46
N ASP A 145 -9.92 -18.98 -16.69
CA ASP A 145 -10.75 -17.99 -17.40
C ASP A 145 -12.17 -18.52 -17.70
N THR A 146 -12.36 -19.84 -17.70
CA THR A 146 -13.64 -20.52 -17.94
C THR A 146 -14.44 -20.80 -16.67
N GLY A 147 -13.92 -20.47 -15.48
CA GLY A 147 -14.61 -20.73 -14.21
C GLY A 147 -14.32 -22.10 -13.57
N HIS A 148 -13.44 -22.91 -14.15
CA HIS A 148 -13.01 -24.19 -13.58
C HIS A 148 -11.85 -24.02 -12.61
N SER A 149 -11.85 -24.79 -11.52
CA SER A 149 -10.80 -24.70 -10.51
C SER A 149 -9.51 -25.34 -11.00
N ILE A 150 -8.42 -24.56 -10.96
CA ILE A 150 -7.08 -24.98 -11.40
C ILE A 150 -6.60 -26.19 -10.59
N THR A 151 -6.89 -26.20 -9.28
CA THR A 151 -6.49 -27.26 -8.36
C THR A 151 -7.19 -28.59 -8.58
N SER A 152 -8.46 -28.58 -9.01
CA SER A 152 -9.17 -29.84 -9.27
C SER A 152 -8.64 -30.52 -10.52
N ILE A 153 -8.34 -29.73 -11.55
CA ILE A 153 -7.78 -30.21 -12.81
C ILE A 153 -6.36 -30.76 -12.59
N LEU A 154 -5.48 -29.99 -11.93
CA LEU A 154 -4.13 -30.46 -11.61
C LEU A 154 -4.17 -31.67 -10.67
N GLY A 155 -5.11 -31.72 -9.73
CA GLY A 155 -5.30 -32.86 -8.84
C GLY A 155 -5.75 -34.12 -9.57
N ALA A 156 -6.56 -34.00 -10.63
CA ALA A 156 -6.99 -35.13 -11.45
C ALA A 156 -5.84 -35.70 -12.28
N GLU A 157 -5.01 -34.85 -12.88
CA GLU A 157 -3.92 -35.27 -13.77
C GLU A 157 -2.66 -35.73 -13.03
N PHE A 158 -2.22 -34.98 -12.01
CA PHE A 158 -0.98 -35.27 -11.28
C PHE A 158 -1.19 -36.08 -10.00
N GLY A 159 -2.44 -36.21 -9.56
CA GLY A 159 -2.81 -37.00 -8.39
C GLY A 159 -2.10 -36.56 -7.11
N VAL A 160 -1.75 -37.54 -6.27
CA VAL A 160 -1.22 -37.33 -4.92
C VAL A 160 0.11 -36.57 -4.91
N ILE A 161 0.92 -36.71 -5.96
CA ILE A 161 2.23 -36.05 -6.09
C ILE A 161 2.08 -34.54 -6.13
N PHE A 162 0.97 -34.02 -6.67
CA PHE A 162 0.64 -32.60 -6.64
C PHE A 162 -0.17 -32.22 -5.38
N ILE A 163 -1.16 -33.03 -5.01
CA ILE A 163 -2.10 -32.71 -3.93
C ILE A 163 -1.38 -32.52 -2.60
N LEU A 164 -0.45 -33.41 -2.23
CA LEU A 164 0.24 -33.32 -0.94
C LEU A 164 1.09 -32.04 -0.80
N PRO A 165 2.01 -31.72 -1.73
CA PRO A 165 2.73 -30.45 -1.70
C PRO A 165 1.83 -29.22 -1.77
N PHE A 166 0.74 -29.27 -2.54
CA PHE A 166 -0.21 -28.17 -2.63
C PHE A 166 -0.90 -27.91 -1.28
N VAL A 167 -1.41 -28.94 -0.61
CA VAL A 167 -2.05 -28.79 0.71
C VAL A 167 -1.05 -28.30 1.76
N ALA A 168 0.17 -28.84 1.77
CA ALA A 168 1.21 -28.41 2.70
C ALA A 168 1.60 -26.94 2.49
N SER A 169 1.77 -26.51 1.23
CA SER A 169 2.06 -25.11 0.90
C SER A 169 0.89 -24.18 1.21
N TYR A 170 -0.35 -24.61 0.97
CA TYR A 170 -1.55 -23.87 1.36
C TYR A 170 -1.62 -23.65 2.88
N MET A 171 -1.38 -24.69 3.68
CA MET A 171 -1.34 -24.54 5.14
C MET A 171 -0.22 -23.59 5.57
N LEU A 172 0.97 -23.72 5.00
CA LEU A 172 2.10 -22.87 5.33
C LEU A 172 1.83 -21.38 5.01
N VAL A 173 1.30 -21.09 3.83
CA VAL A 173 1.07 -19.70 3.40
C VAL A 173 -0.16 -19.11 4.08
N THR A 174 -1.30 -19.80 4.00
CA THR A 174 -2.58 -19.25 4.45
C THR A 174 -2.73 -19.31 5.98
N MET A 175 -2.39 -20.43 6.61
CA MET A 175 -2.47 -20.55 8.07
C MET A 175 -1.19 -20.08 8.79
N GLY A 176 -0.04 -20.13 8.12
CA GLY A 176 1.22 -19.67 8.70
C GLY A 176 1.50 -18.20 8.37
N ILE A 177 1.94 -17.93 7.14
CA ILE A 177 2.51 -16.62 6.76
C ILE A 177 1.49 -15.49 6.87
N PHE A 178 0.26 -15.64 6.37
CA PHE A 178 -0.74 -14.56 6.50
C PHE A 178 -1.06 -14.25 7.96
N ASN A 179 -1.14 -15.27 8.82
CA ASN A 179 -1.37 -15.06 10.25
C ASN A 179 -0.17 -14.40 10.94
N VAL A 180 1.07 -14.72 10.54
CA VAL A 180 2.27 -14.02 11.02
C VAL A 180 2.27 -12.56 10.58
N ILE A 181 1.93 -12.27 9.32
CA ILE A 181 1.82 -10.89 8.81
C ILE A 181 0.75 -10.13 9.61
N LEU A 182 -0.41 -10.73 9.84
CA LEU A 182 -1.48 -10.13 10.64
C LEU A 182 -1.04 -9.87 12.08
N ALA A 183 -0.36 -10.83 12.73
CA ALA A 183 0.14 -10.67 14.08
C ALA A 183 1.16 -9.52 14.19
N VAL A 184 2.10 -9.44 13.25
CA VAL A 184 3.08 -8.35 13.18
C VAL A 184 2.40 -7.01 12.93
N TYR A 185 1.40 -6.97 12.04
CA TYR A 185 0.62 -5.76 11.79
C TYR A 185 -0.09 -5.27 13.05
N VAL A 186 -0.76 -6.18 13.77
CA VAL A 186 -1.42 -5.86 15.04
C VAL A 186 -0.42 -5.31 16.05
N ASP A 187 0.76 -5.93 16.23
CA ASP A 187 1.79 -5.46 17.16
C ASP A 187 2.26 -4.02 16.85
N ILE A 188 2.44 -3.69 15.57
CA ILE A 188 2.78 -2.32 15.14
C ILE A 188 1.66 -1.34 15.48
N THR A 189 0.41 -1.69 15.17
CA THR A 189 -0.74 -0.81 15.46
C THR A 189 -0.92 -0.59 16.96
N MET A 190 -0.70 -1.62 17.77
CA MET A 190 -0.74 -1.53 19.24
C MET A 190 0.40 -0.66 19.78
N LYS A 191 1.61 -0.80 19.23
CA LYS A 191 2.75 0.08 19.59
C LYS A 191 2.47 1.54 19.26
N ALA A 192 1.94 1.82 18.06
CA ALA A 192 1.57 3.17 17.66
C ALA A 192 0.44 3.74 18.53
N ALA A 193 -0.55 2.93 18.90
CA ALA A 193 -1.62 3.33 19.81
C ALA A 193 -1.06 3.69 21.20
N LYS A 194 -0.18 2.86 21.76
CA LYS A 194 0.46 3.10 23.06
C LYS A 194 1.35 4.34 23.06
N GLU A 195 2.08 4.60 21.96
CA GLU A 195 2.89 5.81 21.82
C GLU A 195 2.01 7.06 21.77
N ASN A 196 0.89 7.02 21.04
CA ASN A 196 -0.07 8.12 21.02
C ASN A 196 -0.69 8.38 22.41
N GLU A 197 -1.03 7.34 23.16
CA GLU A 197 -1.52 7.47 24.54
C GLU A 197 -0.47 8.11 25.46
N ALA A 198 0.80 7.69 25.36
CA ALA A 198 1.89 8.25 26.16
C ALA A 198 2.13 9.74 25.87
N VAL A 199 2.15 10.14 24.59
CA VAL A 199 2.29 11.54 24.20
C VAL A 199 1.11 12.38 24.70
N THR A 200 -0.10 11.84 24.61
CA THR A 200 -1.32 12.52 25.07
C THR A 200 -1.31 12.69 26.60
N ALA A 201 -0.89 11.66 27.35
CA ALA A 201 -0.74 11.72 28.79
C ALA A 201 0.33 12.75 29.23
N GLU A 202 1.46 12.83 28.52
CA GLU A 202 2.50 13.81 28.81
C GLU A 202 2.03 15.25 28.52
N GLN A 203 1.25 15.45 27.46
CA GLN A 203 0.64 16.75 27.16
C GLN A 203 -0.30 17.20 28.29
N TYR A 204 -1.18 16.33 28.77
CA TYR A 204 -2.06 16.65 29.90
C TYR A 204 -1.28 16.94 31.20
N ALA A 205 -0.20 16.20 31.47
CA ALA A 205 0.68 16.48 32.61
C ALA A 205 1.35 17.86 32.49
N ARG A 206 1.81 18.25 31.29
CA ARG A 206 2.40 19.57 31.06
C ARG A 206 1.37 20.70 31.15
N GLU A 207 0.15 20.49 30.65
CA GLU A 207 -0.94 21.47 30.71
C GLU A 207 -1.40 21.71 32.15
N SER A 208 -1.58 20.65 32.95
CA SER A 208 -1.94 20.79 34.37
C SER A 208 -0.90 21.57 35.17
N ILE A 209 0.40 21.34 34.94
CA ILE A 209 1.48 22.12 35.56
C ILE A 209 1.44 23.59 35.12
N ARG A 210 1.17 23.85 33.83
CA ARG A 210 1.08 25.23 33.29
C ARG A 210 -0.10 25.98 33.88
N ILE A 211 -1.28 25.35 33.97
CA ILE A 211 -2.48 25.94 34.57
C ILE A 211 -2.21 26.28 36.04
N ALA A 212 -1.66 25.34 36.81
CA ALA A 212 -1.32 25.56 38.23
C ALA A 212 -0.36 26.74 38.45
N ARG A 213 0.59 26.95 37.53
CA ARG A 213 1.51 28.10 37.56
C ARG A 213 0.78 29.42 37.30
N MET A 214 -0.08 29.47 36.28
CA MET A 214 -0.88 30.66 35.98
C MET A 214 -1.85 31.02 37.12
N THR A 215 -2.55 30.05 37.71
CA THR A 215 -3.46 30.34 38.84
C THR A 215 -2.71 30.91 40.04
N ARG A 216 -1.47 30.46 40.28
CA ARG A 216 -0.63 31.03 41.35
C ARG A 216 -0.19 32.46 41.07
N GLU A 217 0.03 32.83 39.81
CA GLU A 217 0.37 34.20 39.40
C GLU A 217 -0.84 35.14 39.48
N LEU A 218 -2.05 34.66 39.16
CA LEU A 218 -3.29 35.46 39.22
C LEU A 218 -3.81 35.72 40.65
N LEU A 219 -3.35 34.96 41.64
CA LEU A 219 -3.72 35.11 43.05
C LEU A 219 -2.78 36.04 43.85
N LYS A 220 -1.79 36.65 43.19
CA LYS A 220 -0.92 37.69 43.76
C LYS A 220 -1.32 39.06 43.24
#